data_AF-A0A4S2ELI8-F1
#
_entry.id   AF-A0A4S2ELI8-F1
#
_cell.length_a   1.000
_cell.length_b   1.000
_cell.length_c   1.000
_cell.angle_alpha   90.00
_cell.angle_beta   90.00
_cell.angle_gamma   90.00
#
_symmetry.space_group_name_H-M   'P 1'
#
loop_
_entity.id
_entity.type
_entity.pdbx_description
1 polymer ?
#
loop_
_entity_poly.entity_id
_entity_poly.type
_entity_poly.pdbx_seq_one_letter_code
_entity_poly.pdbx_strand_id
1 'polypeptide(L)'
;MNLIFASIAIFLLYIGSMVFMFGVPWSISNTYYLLEEKRKGLGWLFTAFCYGVGGFLLPGWLNVTPEGYQFTCFLSAAGLAFVGTAAQFKERLTNTVHYTAAIICCLFSQIWCFAAGFWWLSLLSFAFFYVLPDLARKRTGCFGLK
;
A
#
# COMPACT_ATOMS: atom_id res chain seq x y z
N MET A 1 11.31 11.87 -13.27
CA MET A 1 9.86 12.19 -13.25
C MET A 1 9.02 11.13 -13.98
N ASN A 2 9.36 10.71 -15.21
CA ASN A 2 8.58 9.71 -15.97
C ASN A 2 8.30 8.39 -15.22
N LEU A 3 9.27 7.88 -14.44
CA LEU A 3 9.11 6.64 -13.66
C LEU A 3 8.12 6.78 -12.49
N ILE A 4 8.03 7.97 -11.88
CA ILE A 4 7.06 8.24 -10.80
C ILE A 4 5.64 8.18 -11.38
N PHE A 5 5.42 8.80 -12.54
CA PHE A 5 4.12 8.74 -13.22
C PHE A 5 3.76 7.31 -13.62
N ALA A 6 4.72 6.51 -14.10
CA ALA A 6 4.51 5.10 -14.38
C ALA A 6 4.09 4.33 -13.12
N SER A 7 4.76 4.56 -11.99
CA SER A 7 4.38 3.94 -10.71
C SER A 7 2.96 4.32 -10.27
N ILE A 8 2.59 5.60 -10.41
CA ILE A 8 1.24 6.07 -10.05
C ILE A 8 0.20 5.44 -10.98
N ALA A 9 0.48 5.34 -12.28
CA ALA A 9 -0.42 4.71 -13.25
C ALA A 9 -0.63 3.23 -12.92
N ILE A 10 0.45 2.47 -12.65
CA ILE A 10 0.36 1.07 -12.21
C ILE A 10 -0.48 0.97 -10.94
N PHE A 11 -0.26 1.87 -9.98
CA PHE A 11 -1.00 1.87 -8.73
C PHE A 11 -2.50 2.08 -8.94
N LEU A 12 -2.88 3.12 -9.68
CA LEU A 12 -4.28 3.44 -9.95
C LEU A 12 -4.97 2.37 -10.80
N LEU A 13 -4.30 1.85 -11.82
CA LEU A 13 -4.83 0.79 -12.68
C LEU A 13 -5.09 -0.48 -11.87
N TYR A 14 -4.16 -0.88 -11.01
CA TYR A 14 -4.34 -2.06 -10.17
C TYR A 14 -5.50 -1.90 -9.20
N ILE A 15 -5.53 -0.82 -8.41
CA ILE A 15 -6.60 -0.56 -7.44
C ILE A 15 -7.94 -0.42 -8.13
N GLY A 16 -8.02 0.36 -9.22
CA GLY A 16 -9.24 0.51 -10.01
C GLY A 16 -9.76 -0.82 -10.54
N SER A 17 -8.87 -1.67 -11.06
CA SER A 17 -9.23 -3.01 -11.53
C SER A 17 -9.74 -3.91 -10.40
N MET A 18 -9.10 -3.88 -9.22
CA MET A 18 -9.56 -4.66 -8.07
C MET A 18 -10.93 -4.18 -7.58
N VAL A 19 -11.14 -2.87 -7.51
CA VAL A 19 -12.43 -2.28 -7.10
C VAL A 19 -13.53 -2.61 -8.10
N PHE A 20 -13.25 -2.58 -9.39
CA PHE A 20 -14.21 -2.94 -10.43
C PHE A 20 -14.61 -4.43 -10.38
N MET A 21 -13.65 -5.32 -10.09
CA MET A 21 -13.91 -6.77 -10.07
C MET A 21 -14.50 -7.30 -8.76
N PHE A 22 -14.08 -6.75 -7.61
CA PHE A 22 -14.38 -7.32 -6.28
C PHE A 22 -15.07 -6.32 -5.33
N GLY A 23 -15.32 -5.10 -5.77
CA GLY A 23 -15.72 -4.00 -4.89
C GLY A 23 -14.55 -3.49 -4.04
N VAL A 24 -14.84 -2.60 -3.08
CA VAL A 24 -13.81 -2.01 -2.21
C VAL A 24 -13.28 -3.08 -1.24
N PRO A 25 -12.02 -3.54 -1.38
CA PRO A 25 -11.47 -4.56 -0.49
C PRO A 25 -11.21 -3.98 0.89
N TRP A 26 -11.21 -4.84 1.92
CA TRP A 26 -10.90 -4.43 3.30
C TRP A 26 -9.46 -3.90 3.44
N SER A 27 -8.51 -4.47 2.70
CA SER A 27 -7.16 -3.95 2.54
C SER A 27 -6.64 -4.23 1.13
N ILE A 28 -5.64 -3.46 0.69
CA ILE A 28 -4.99 -3.72 -0.61
C ILE A 28 -4.34 -5.11 -0.60
N SER A 29 -3.69 -5.52 0.49
CA SER A 29 -3.11 -6.86 0.58
C SER A 29 -4.14 -7.99 0.53
N ASN A 30 -5.39 -7.76 0.95
CA ASN A 30 -6.47 -8.76 0.84
C ASN A 30 -6.80 -9.12 -0.61
N THR A 31 -6.44 -8.28 -1.58
CA THR A 31 -6.62 -8.56 -3.02
C THR A 31 -5.87 -9.81 -3.47
N TYR A 32 -4.78 -10.20 -2.79
CA TYR A 32 -4.10 -11.48 -3.00
C TYR A 32 -5.08 -12.66 -2.87
N TYR A 33 -5.86 -12.69 -1.79
CA TYR A 33 -6.81 -13.77 -1.51
C TYR A 33 -8.02 -13.73 -2.44
N LEU A 34 -8.53 -12.54 -2.75
CA LEU A 34 -9.66 -12.39 -3.69
C LEU A 34 -9.29 -12.89 -5.10
N LEU A 35 -8.05 -12.62 -5.53
CA LEU A 35 -7.52 -13.12 -6.80
C LEU A 35 -7.34 -14.64 -6.78
N GLU A 36 -6.79 -15.17 -5.70
CA GLU A 36 -6.59 -16.62 -5.53
C GLU A 36 -7.91 -17.39 -5.49
N GLU A 37 -8.95 -16.82 -4.88
CA GLU A 37 -10.31 -17.36 -4.86
C GLU A 37 -10.95 -17.32 -6.26
N LYS A 38 -10.77 -16.23 -7.01
CA LYS A 38 -11.29 -16.09 -8.38
C LYS A 38 -10.67 -17.09 -9.34
N ARG A 39 -9.35 -17.27 -9.27
CA ARG A 39 -8.62 -18.29 -10.04
C ARG A 39 -7.32 -18.59 -9.30
N LYS A 40 -7.16 -19.85 -8.90
CA LYS A 40 -5.92 -20.34 -8.28
C LYS A 40 -4.70 -19.96 -9.12
N GLY A 41 -3.70 -19.39 -8.47
CA GLY A 41 -2.49 -18.89 -9.09
C GLY A 41 -2.63 -17.49 -9.72
N LEU A 42 -3.66 -16.69 -9.40
CA LEU A 42 -3.67 -15.25 -9.72
C LEU A 42 -3.15 -14.36 -8.59
N GLY A 43 -2.94 -14.89 -7.38
CA GLY A 43 -2.45 -14.11 -6.25
C GLY A 43 -1.12 -13.41 -6.52
N TRP A 44 -0.25 -13.96 -7.39
CA TRP A 44 1.03 -13.33 -7.75
C TRP A 44 0.89 -11.94 -8.35
N LEU A 45 -0.27 -11.56 -8.90
CA LEU A 45 -0.51 -10.22 -9.42
C LEU A 45 -0.37 -9.15 -8.33
N PHE A 46 -0.72 -9.46 -7.08
CA PHE A 46 -0.50 -8.55 -5.95
C PHE A 46 1.01 -8.36 -5.69
N THR A 47 1.76 -9.45 -5.68
CA THR A 47 3.22 -9.39 -5.54
C THR A 47 3.86 -8.59 -6.68
N ALA A 48 3.49 -8.87 -7.94
CA ALA A 48 3.95 -8.14 -9.11
C ALA A 48 3.58 -6.65 -9.05
N PHE A 49 2.40 -6.31 -8.53
CA PHE A 49 1.99 -4.94 -8.26
C PHE A 49 2.93 -4.25 -7.25
N CYS A 50 3.23 -4.89 -6.12
CA CYS A 50 4.15 -4.33 -5.11
C CYS A 50 5.55 -4.06 -5.68
N TYR A 51 6.10 -5.03 -6.43
CA TYR A 51 7.39 -4.86 -7.11
C TYR A 51 7.34 -3.81 -8.22
N GLY A 52 6.26 -3.76 -8.99
CA GLY A 52 6.07 -2.76 -10.04
C GLY A 52 6.03 -1.35 -9.47
N VAL A 53 5.15 -1.10 -8.50
CA VAL A 53 5.05 0.21 -7.84
C VAL A 53 6.39 0.57 -7.18
N GLY A 54 6.95 -0.28 -6.33
CA GLY A 54 8.21 0.00 -5.63
C GLY A 54 9.39 0.20 -6.59
N GLY A 55 9.51 -0.66 -7.60
CA GLY A 55 10.62 -0.66 -8.57
C GLY A 55 10.60 0.54 -9.51
N PHE A 56 9.44 1.00 -9.96
CA PHE A 56 9.33 2.22 -10.76
C PHE A 56 9.41 3.48 -9.90
N LEU A 57 8.85 3.46 -8.68
CA LEU A 57 8.89 4.60 -7.79
C LEU A 57 10.31 4.90 -7.32
N LEU A 58 11.05 3.89 -6.85
CA LEU A 58 12.30 4.09 -6.12
C LEU A 58 13.35 4.91 -6.89
N PRO A 59 13.72 4.62 -8.15
CA PRO A 59 14.72 5.39 -8.88
C PRO A 59 14.26 6.84 -9.11
N GLY A 60 12.98 7.04 -9.43
CA GLY A 60 12.42 8.38 -9.60
C GLY A 60 12.40 9.16 -8.28
N TRP A 61 12.09 8.48 -7.19
CA TRP A 61 11.98 9.05 -5.85
C TRP A 61 13.34 9.44 -5.27
N LEU A 62 14.38 8.61 -5.46
CA LEU A 62 15.75 8.93 -5.07
C LEU A 62 16.27 10.17 -5.80
N ASN A 63 16.02 10.29 -7.11
CA ASN A 63 16.47 11.44 -7.92
C ASN A 63 15.91 12.80 -7.47
N VAL A 64 14.74 12.82 -6.84
CA VAL A 64 14.12 14.06 -6.34
C VAL A 64 14.35 14.28 -4.84
N THR A 65 14.97 13.31 -4.17
CA THR A 65 15.19 13.34 -2.73
C THR A 65 16.65 13.73 -2.43
N PRO A 66 16.90 14.78 -1.63
CA PRO A 66 18.22 15.11 -1.11
C PRO A 66 18.89 13.94 -0.40
N GLU A 67 20.20 13.79 -0.58
CA GLU A 67 20.98 12.65 -0.08
C GLU A 67 20.81 12.39 1.43
N GLY A 68 20.68 13.45 2.23
CA GLY A 68 20.57 13.37 3.69
C GLY A 68 19.40 12.53 4.22
N TYR A 69 18.39 12.25 3.38
CA TYR A 69 17.27 11.39 3.75
C TYR A 69 16.81 10.43 2.65
N GLN A 70 17.63 10.15 1.63
CA GLN A 70 17.32 9.15 0.60
C GLN A 70 17.07 7.74 1.16
N PHE A 71 17.66 7.41 2.31
CA PHE A 71 17.47 6.13 2.99
C PHE A 71 15.99 5.85 3.32
N THR A 72 15.17 6.89 3.52
CA THR A 72 13.74 6.73 3.80
C THR A 72 12.99 6.22 2.55
N CYS A 73 13.39 6.66 1.35
CA CYS A 73 12.85 6.14 0.09
C CYS A 73 13.18 4.66 -0.09
N PHE A 74 14.44 4.29 0.19
CA PHE A 74 14.91 2.91 0.09
C PHE A 74 14.18 1.99 1.07
N LEU A 75 14.10 2.35 2.34
CA LEU A 75 13.42 1.55 3.36
C LEU A 75 11.91 1.43 3.10
N SER A 76 11.30 2.50 2.58
CA SER A 76 9.90 2.46 2.15
C SER A 76 9.67 1.48 0.98
N ALA A 77 10.46 1.60 -0.09
CA ALA A 77 10.35 0.71 -1.24
C ALA A 77 10.70 -0.76 -0.91
N ALA A 78 11.71 -0.98 -0.06
CA ALA A 78 12.07 -2.30 0.43
C ALA A 78 10.92 -2.90 1.25
N GLY A 79 10.33 -2.13 2.17
CA GLY A 79 9.14 -2.55 2.92
C GLY A 79 8.00 -2.97 2.00
N LEU A 80 7.71 -2.19 0.95
CA LEU A 80 6.70 -2.55 -0.05
C LEU A 80 7.04 -3.85 -0.79
N ALA A 81 8.30 -4.08 -1.16
CA ALA A 81 8.73 -5.32 -1.79
C ALA A 81 8.50 -6.52 -0.86
N PHE A 82 8.88 -6.43 0.41
CA PHE A 82 8.66 -7.49 1.40
C PHE A 82 7.18 -7.76 1.67
N VAL A 83 6.33 -6.72 1.67
CA VAL A 83 4.86 -6.87 1.71
C VAL A 83 4.36 -7.72 0.54
N GLY A 84 4.89 -7.47 -0.66
CA GLY A 84 4.60 -8.26 -1.85
C GLY A 84 5.12 -9.70 -1.78
N THR A 85 6.34 -9.91 -1.30
CA THR A 85 6.91 -11.26 -1.12
C THR A 85 6.13 -12.08 -0.09
N ALA A 86 5.73 -11.43 1.01
CA ALA A 86 4.93 -12.02 2.07
C ALA A 86 3.42 -11.81 1.83
N ALA A 87 2.96 -11.95 0.58
CA ALA A 87 1.55 -11.75 0.23
C ALA A 87 0.58 -12.72 0.93
N GLN A 88 1.05 -13.91 1.29
CA GLN A 88 0.29 -14.92 2.03
C GLN A 88 0.23 -14.61 3.54
N PHE A 89 -0.12 -13.39 3.93
CA PHE A 89 0.02 -12.90 5.31
C PHE A 89 -0.94 -13.53 6.35
N LYS A 90 -1.90 -14.37 5.96
CA LYS A 90 -2.72 -15.17 6.89
C LYS A 90 -1.95 -16.39 7.45
N GLU A 91 -0.86 -16.80 6.80
CA GLU A 91 0.01 -17.86 7.32
C GLU A 91 0.94 -17.33 8.40
N ARG A 92 1.20 -18.12 9.45
CA ARG A 92 1.89 -17.66 10.67
C ARG A 92 3.27 -17.04 10.39
N LEU A 93 4.06 -17.63 9.49
CA LEU A 93 5.43 -17.18 9.21
C LEU A 93 5.46 -15.85 8.43
N THR A 94 4.65 -15.76 7.39
CA THR A 94 4.55 -14.60 6.49
C THR A 94 3.75 -13.46 7.12
N ASN A 95 2.87 -13.75 8.09
CA ASN A 95 2.12 -12.75 8.84
C ASN A 95 3.04 -11.70 9.48
N THR A 96 4.00 -12.17 10.28
CA THR A 96 4.94 -11.27 10.98
C THR A 96 5.77 -10.46 9.99
N VAL A 97 6.25 -11.09 8.92
CA VAL A 97 7.03 -10.42 7.87
C VAL A 97 6.20 -9.35 7.18
N HIS A 98 4.98 -9.67 6.75
CA HIS A 98 4.09 -8.77 6.04
C HIS A 98 3.76 -7.52 6.86
N TYR A 99 3.30 -7.70 8.09
CA TYR A 99 2.91 -6.57 8.94
C TYR A 99 4.10 -5.73 9.37
N THR A 100 5.24 -6.36 9.70
CA THR A 100 6.46 -5.62 10.04
C THR A 100 6.96 -4.81 8.84
N ALA A 101 6.98 -5.41 7.66
CA ALA A 101 7.37 -4.73 6.43
C ALA A 101 6.41 -3.59 6.07
N ALA A 102 5.10 -3.78 6.27
CA ALA A 102 4.10 -2.74 6.07
C ALA A 102 4.31 -1.56 7.05
N ILE A 103 4.62 -1.83 8.32
CA ILE A 103 4.92 -0.79 9.31
C ILE A 103 6.17 0.00 8.90
N ILE A 104 7.25 -0.68 8.50
CA ILE A 104 8.48 -0.04 8.02
C ILE A 104 8.19 0.82 6.79
N CYS A 105 7.45 0.27 5.80
CA CYS A 105 7.05 0.97 4.60
C CYS A 105 6.29 2.27 4.93
N CYS A 106 5.26 2.16 5.78
CA CYS A 106 4.46 3.30 6.20
C CYS A 106 5.30 4.32 6.98
N LEU A 107 6.08 3.88 7.97
CA LEU A 107 6.87 4.78 8.81
C LEU A 107 7.88 5.61 8.00
N PHE A 108 8.67 4.98 7.13
CA PHE A 108 9.68 5.69 6.35
C PHE A 108 9.07 6.55 5.24
N SER A 109 7.94 6.16 4.66
CA SER A 109 7.19 7.06 3.76
C SER A 109 6.69 8.31 4.50
N GLN A 110 6.22 8.19 5.76
CA GLN A 110 5.81 9.36 6.54
C GLN A 110 7.01 10.24 6.89
N ILE A 111 8.11 9.67 7.37
CA ILE A 111 9.34 10.44 7.66
C ILE A 111 9.78 11.22 6.42
N TRP A 112 9.73 10.61 5.23
CA TRP A 112 10.03 11.31 3.98
C TRP A 112 9.07 12.47 3.72
N CYS A 113 7.75 12.28 3.89
CA CYS A 113 6.77 13.35 3.69
C CYS A 113 7.04 14.56 4.60
N PHE A 114 7.40 14.32 5.86
CA PHE A 114 7.79 15.41 6.78
C PHE A 114 9.10 16.08 6.34
N ALA A 115 10.14 15.31 6.02
CA ALA A 115 11.43 15.84 5.60
C ALA A 115 11.35 16.65 4.29
N ALA A 116 10.51 16.21 3.34
CA ALA A 116 10.31 16.88 2.06
C ALA A 116 9.33 18.08 2.13
N GLY A 117 8.81 18.43 3.31
CA GLY A 117 7.88 19.54 3.50
C GLY A 117 6.42 19.25 3.13
N PHE A 118 6.09 18.00 2.79
CA PHE A 118 4.73 17.53 2.45
C PHE A 118 3.97 16.98 3.67
N TRP A 119 4.18 17.56 4.85
CA TRP A 119 3.57 17.12 6.12
C TRP A 119 2.04 17.07 6.10
N TRP A 120 1.39 17.91 5.30
CA TRP A 120 -0.07 17.91 5.13
C TRP A 120 -0.59 16.62 4.48
N LEU A 121 0.20 15.95 3.62
CA LEU A 121 -0.15 14.64 3.05
C LEU A 121 -0.16 13.56 4.14
N SER A 122 0.79 13.63 5.07
CA SER A 122 0.81 12.73 6.23
C SER A 122 -0.43 12.93 7.09
N LEU A 123 -0.80 14.18 7.40
CA LEU A 123 -2.03 14.47 8.14
C LEU A 123 -3.29 13.97 7.43
N LEU A 124 -3.37 14.14 6.11
CA LEU A 124 -4.48 13.62 5.32
C LEU A 124 -4.57 12.09 5.39
N SER A 125 -3.44 11.40 5.34
CA SER A 125 -3.40 9.94 5.46
C SER A 125 -3.89 9.46 6.82
N PHE A 126 -3.46 10.10 7.92
CA PHE A 126 -3.94 9.78 9.26
C PHE A 126 -5.42 10.12 9.42
N ALA A 127 -5.87 11.27 8.95
CA ALA A 127 -7.27 11.66 8.99
C ALA A 127 -8.16 10.63 8.27
N PHE A 128 -7.72 10.10 7.12
CA PHE A 128 -8.42 9.03 6.43
C PHE A 128 -8.53 7.75 7.29
N PHE A 129 -7.44 7.35 7.96
CA PHE A 129 -7.45 6.20 8.88
C PHE A 129 -8.33 6.40 10.12
N TYR A 130 -8.46 7.62 10.65
CA TYR A 130 -9.30 7.90 11.82
C TYR A 130 -10.77 8.14 11.48
N VAL A 131 -11.06 8.85 10.37
CA VAL A 131 -12.43 9.25 10.00
C VAL A 131 -13.19 8.12 9.31
N LEU A 132 -12.53 7.27 8.52
CA LEU A 132 -13.23 6.20 7.81
C LEU A 132 -13.83 5.12 8.72
N PRO A 133 -13.15 4.61 9.76
CA PRO A 133 -13.75 3.66 10.68
C PRO A 133 -14.97 4.25 11.38
N ASP A 134 -14.95 5.53 11.72
CA ASP A 134 -16.09 6.22 12.35
C ASP A 134 -17.26 6.40 11.38
N LEU A 135 -16.98 6.71 10.10
CA LEU A 135 -18.00 6.80 9.07
C LEU A 135 -18.59 5.41 8.72
N ALA A 136 -17.74 4.39 8.65
CA ALA A 136 -18.15 3.01 8.44
C ALA A 136 -19.00 2.50 9.61
N ARG A 137 -18.59 2.78 10.86
CA ARG A 137 -19.32 2.44 12.08
C ARG A 137 -20.68 3.14 12.14
N LYS A 138 -20.76 4.41 11.73
CA LYS A 138 -22.04 5.14 11.61
C LYS A 138 -22.95 4.54 10.55
N ARG A 139 -22.41 4.07 9.42
CA ARG A 139 -23.21 3.42 8.36
C ARG A 139 -23.77 2.07 8.81
N THR A 140 -23.01 1.28 9.57
CA THR A 140 -23.51 0.05 10.24
C THR A 140 -24.42 0.34 11.43
N GLY A 141 -24.30 1.50 12.09
CA GLY A 141 -25.24 1.94 13.14
C GLY A 141 -26.59 2.41 12.60
N CYS A 142 -26.65 2.90 11.35
CA CYS A 142 -27.90 3.20 10.64
C CYS A 142 -28.58 1.95 10.08
N PHE A 143 -27.82 0.90 9.76
CA PHE A 143 -28.34 -0.44 9.47
C PHE A 143 -28.26 -1.29 10.73
N GLY A 144 -29.11 -0.98 11.72
CA GLY A 144 -29.43 -1.90 12.79
C GLY A 144 -29.96 -3.21 12.20
N LEU A 145 -29.06 -4.13 11.91
CA LEU A 145 -29.38 -5.55 11.80
C LEU A 145 -29.53 -6.06 13.23
N LYS A 146 -30.75 -6.54 13.49
CA LYS A 146 -31.18 -7.31 14.65
C LYS A 146 -30.18 -8.36 15.09
#